data_AF-A0A7F5R8Q3-F1
#
_entry.id   AF-A0A7F5R8Q3-F1
#
_cell.length_a   1.000
_cell.length_b   1.000
_cell.length_c   1.000
_cell.angle_alpha   90.00
_cell.angle_beta   90.00
_cell.angle_gamma   90.00
#
_symmetry.space_group_name_H-M   'P 1'
#
loop_
_entity.id
_entity.type
_entity.pdbx_description
1 polymer ?
#
loop_
_entity_poly.entity_id
_entity_poly.type
_entity_poly.pdbx_seq_one_letter_code
_entity_poly.pdbx_strand_id
1 'polypeptide(L)'
;MNNALNSSNGVIRKHDVSSAFLAIYSSNLEGINITLNYIQNNYQKIIDYFDGTSTLLGILSDMVNRMTTESQIRKLESWISANSNSLSSISSEVQSYIANARSNLALEQQIATELYNFFNSS
;
A
#
# COMPACT_ATOMS: atom_id res chain seq x y z
N MET A 1 10.62 -6.63 -27.51
CA MET A 1 10.32 -7.49 -26.34
C MET A 1 9.08 -6.93 -25.65
N ASN A 2 8.13 -7.79 -25.28
CA ASN A 2 6.83 -7.38 -24.72
C ASN A 2 6.98 -6.95 -23.25
N ASN A 3 6.91 -5.63 -23.00
CA ASN A 3 6.94 -5.01 -21.68
C ASN A 3 5.55 -5.07 -21.03
N ALA A 4 5.08 -6.27 -20.68
CA ALA A 4 3.74 -6.54 -20.17
C ALA A 4 3.69 -7.42 -18.90
N LEU A 5 3.16 -6.92 -17.78
CA LEU A 5 2.76 -7.75 -16.63
C LEU A 5 1.36 -8.30 -16.85
N ASN A 6 1.21 -9.62 -16.82
CA ASN A 6 -0.09 -10.26 -16.93
C ASN A 6 -0.80 -10.28 -15.57
N SER A 7 -1.79 -9.41 -15.40
CA SER A 7 -2.82 -9.54 -14.36
C SER A 7 -3.96 -10.40 -14.92
N SER A 8 -4.73 -11.08 -14.06
CA SER A 8 -5.86 -11.93 -14.47
C SER A 8 -6.89 -11.22 -15.38
N ASN A 9 -6.87 -9.89 -15.45
CA ASN A 9 -7.77 -9.06 -16.25
C ASN A 9 -7.06 -8.23 -17.36
N GLY A 10 -5.76 -8.42 -17.60
CA GLY A 10 -5.05 -7.72 -18.68
C GLY A 10 -3.58 -7.42 -18.44
N VAL A 11 -2.95 -6.86 -19.47
CA VAL A 11 -1.52 -6.50 -19.52
C VAL A 11 -1.29 -5.11 -18.93
N ILE A 12 -0.53 -5.01 -17.83
CA ILE A 12 -0.03 -3.72 -17.30
C ILE A 12 1.34 -3.44 -17.91
N ARG A 13 1.47 -2.35 -18.66
CA ARG A 13 2.76 -1.93 -19.24
C ARG A 13 3.66 -1.31 -18.18
N LYS A 14 4.99 -1.42 -18.36
CA LYS A 14 5.97 -0.85 -17.41
C LYS A 14 5.71 0.63 -17.09
N HIS A 15 5.35 1.45 -18.08
CA HIS A 15 5.12 2.89 -17.91
C HIS A 15 3.75 3.22 -17.29
N ASP A 16 2.77 2.32 -17.39
CA ASP A 16 1.40 2.55 -16.90
C ASP A 16 1.19 2.04 -15.47
N VAL A 17 2.19 1.37 -14.89
CA VAL A 17 2.04 0.63 -13.64
C VAL A 17 1.59 1.51 -12.48
N SER A 18 2.21 2.68 -12.32
CA SER A 18 1.88 3.60 -11.23
C SER A 18 0.43 4.09 -11.38
N SER A 19 0.01 4.47 -12.59
CA SER A 19 -1.35 4.93 -12.88
C SER A 19 -2.40 3.82 -12.71
N ALA A 20 -2.06 2.58 -13.09
CA ALA A 20 -2.94 1.43 -12.94
C ALA A 20 -3.18 1.08 -11.46
N PHE A 21 -2.14 1.02 -10.64
CA PHE A 21 -2.29 0.79 -9.20
C PHE A 21 -2.99 1.98 -8.52
N LEU A 22 -2.65 3.22 -8.91
CA LEU A 22 -3.28 4.44 -8.44
C LEU A 22 -4.80 4.43 -8.62
N ALA A 23 -5.28 4.00 -9.79
CA ALA A 23 -6.70 3.90 -10.07
C ALA A 23 -7.41 2.91 -9.14
N ILE A 24 -6.75 1.84 -8.71
CA ILE A 24 -7.35 0.81 -7.85
C ILE A 24 -7.39 1.29 -6.41
N TYR A 25 -6.25 1.63 -5.80
CA TYR A 25 -6.22 1.99 -4.38
C TYR A 25 -6.82 3.37 -4.07
N SER A 26 -7.07 4.22 -5.07
CA SER A 26 -7.75 5.52 -4.87
C SER A 26 -9.28 5.44 -5.00
N SER A 27 -9.83 4.28 -5.43
CA SER A 27 -11.25 4.16 -5.72
C SER A 27 -12.12 4.06 -4.46
N ASN A 28 -11.64 3.37 -3.42
CA ASN A 28 -12.29 3.22 -2.11
C ASN A 28 -11.38 2.39 -1.15
N LEU A 29 -11.86 2.21 0.10
CA LEU A 29 -11.27 1.32 1.11
C LEU A 29 -11.01 -0.12 0.62
N GLU A 30 -11.89 -0.65 -0.22
CA GLU A 30 -11.77 -1.99 -0.79
C GLU A 30 -10.62 -2.09 -1.79
N GLY A 31 -10.36 -1.00 -2.53
CA GLY A 31 -9.23 -0.86 -3.46
C GLY A 31 -7.87 -1.05 -2.79
N ILE A 32 -7.71 -0.61 -1.53
CA ILE A 32 -6.49 -0.86 -0.75
C ILE A 32 -6.34 -2.35 -0.45
N ASN A 33 -7.41 -3.01 -0.01
CA ASN A 33 -7.38 -4.44 0.30
C ASN A 33 -7.13 -5.31 -0.94
N ILE A 34 -7.74 -4.95 -2.07
CA ILE A 34 -7.51 -5.59 -3.38
C ILE A 34 -6.06 -5.42 -3.79
N THR A 35 -5.53 -4.19 -3.71
CA THR A 35 -4.13 -3.90 -4.06
C THR A 35 -3.16 -4.69 -3.19
N LEU A 36 -3.37 -4.66 -1.87
CA LEU A 36 -2.55 -5.41 -0.92
C LEU A 36 -2.59 -6.91 -1.21
N ASN A 37 -3.77 -7.49 -1.44
CA ASN A 37 -3.89 -8.89 -1.84
C ASN A 37 -3.13 -9.20 -3.13
N TYR A 38 -3.22 -8.33 -4.14
CA TYR A 38 -2.53 -8.55 -5.40
C TYR A 38 -1.01 -8.52 -5.23
N ILE A 39 -0.49 -7.54 -4.49
CA ILE A 39 0.95 -7.42 -4.19
C ILE A 39 1.43 -8.64 -3.41
N GLN A 40 0.73 -9.03 -2.35
CA GLN A 40 1.11 -10.18 -1.52
C GLN A 40 1.25 -11.47 -2.35
N ASN A 41 0.39 -11.65 -3.34
CA ASN A 41 0.39 -12.84 -4.20
C ASN A 41 1.33 -12.75 -5.41
N ASN A 42 1.87 -11.57 -5.74
CA ASN A 42 2.61 -11.36 -6.99
C ASN A 42 3.90 -10.53 -6.86
N TYR A 43 4.33 -10.17 -5.65
CA TYR A 43 5.48 -9.27 -5.45
C TYR A 43 6.75 -9.73 -6.17
N GLN A 44 7.02 -11.04 -6.18
CA GLN A 44 8.20 -11.57 -6.90
C GLN A 44 8.11 -11.32 -8.40
N LYS A 45 6.93 -11.53 -9.00
CA LYS A 45 6.71 -11.23 -10.43
C LYS A 45 6.86 -9.74 -10.71
N ILE A 46 6.44 -8.88 -9.78
CA ILE A 46 6.62 -7.43 -9.90
C ILE A 46 8.12 -7.10 -9.88
N ILE A 47 8.87 -7.65 -8.93
CA ILE A 47 10.33 -7.46 -8.82
C ILE A 47 11.03 -7.93 -10.08
N ASP A 48 10.76 -9.16 -10.52
CA ASP A 48 11.39 -9.77 -11.68
C ASP A 48 11.09 -8.97 -12.96
N TYR A 49 9.84 -8.52 -13.12
CA TYR A 49 9.44 -7.78 -14.30
C TYR A 49 10.02 -6.37 -14.35
N PHE A 50 10.17 -5.69 -13.21
CA PHE A 50 10.72 -4.34 -13.12
C PHE A 50 12.23 -4.31 -12.85
N ASP A 51 12.89 -5.47 -12.88
CA ASP A 51 14.32 -5.62 -12.67
C ASP A 51 14.78 -5.03 -11.31
N GLY A 52 13.94 -5.15 -10.27
CA GLY A 52 14.25 -4.64 -8.93
C GLY A 52 13.04 -4.27 -8.08
N THR A 53 13.32 -3.79 -6.86
CA THR A 53 12.32 -3.50 -5.83
C THR A 53 11.78 -2.06 -5.86
N SER A 54 12.37 -1.17 -6.64
CA SER A 54 12.02 0.26 -6.64
C SER A 54 10.55 0.53 -7.00
N THR A 55 10.02 -0.17 -8.01
CA THR A 55 8.60 -0.04 -8.39
C THR A 55 7.68 -0.54 -7.28
N LEU A 56 8.03 -1.68 -6.66
CA LEU A 56 7.27 -2.21 -5.53
C LEU A 56 7.28 -1.24 -4.35
N LEU A 57 8.43 -0.65 -4.03
CA LEU A 57 8.55 0.34 -2.96
C LEU A 57 7.68 1.57 -3.22
N GLY A 58 7.66 2.08 -4.46
CA GLY A 58 6.80 3.20 -4.85
C GLY A 58 5.31 2.89 -4.67
N ILE A 59 4.86 1.74 -5.16
CA ILE A 59 3.46 1.29 -4.98
C ILE A 59 3.11 1.17 -3.49
N LEU A 60 4.00 0.60 -2.68
CA LEU A 60 3.80 0.45 -1.24
C LEU A 60 3.73 1.82 -0.53
N SER A 61 4.61 2.76 -0.88
CA SER A 61 4.59 4.12 -0.32
C SER A 61 3.26 4.82 -0.56
N ASP A 62 2.78 4.80 -1.80
CA ASP A 62 1.52 5.44 -2.18
C ASP A 62 0.30 4.78 -1.53
N MET A 63 0.31 3.45 -1.42
CA MET A 63 -0.77 2.68 -0.81
C MET A 63 -0.84 2.91 0.70
N VAL A 64 0.31 2.92 1.40
CA VAL A 64 0.37 3.07 2.87
C VAL A 64 -0.21 4.41 3.32
N ASN A 65 0.07 5.49 2.59
CA ASN A 65 -0.47 6.82 2.88
C ASN A 65 -2.00 6.93 2.80
N ARG A 66 -2.68 5.91 2.26
CA ARG A 66 -4.14 5.86 2.11
C ARG A 66 -4.80 4.87 3.07
N MET A 67 -4.04 4.13 3.88
CA MET A 67 -4.59 3.19 4.85
C MET A 67 -5.28 3.94 5.98
N THR A 68 -6.57 3.68 6.18
CA THR A 68 -7.40 4.34 7.21
C THR A 68 -7.84 3.39 8.31
N THR A 69 -7.31 2.16 8.34
CA THR A 69 -7.65 1.17 9.37
C THR A 69 -6.42 0.45 9.89
N GLU A 70 -6.39 0.19 11.19
CA GLU A 70 -5.31 -0.57 11.81
C GLU A 70 -5.23 -2.02 11.28
N SER A 71 -6.35 -2.57 10.78
CA SER A 71 -6.35 -3.90 10.15
C SER A 71 -5.51 -3.94 8.87
N GLN A 72 -5.62 -2.91 8.02
CA GLN A 72 -4.79 -2.80 6.80
C GLN A 72 -3.31 -2.65 7.15
N ILE A 73 -3.00 -1.81 8.13
CA ILE A 73 -1.64 -1.56 8.61
C ILE A 73 -1.01 -2.86 9.14
N ARG A 74 -1.68 -3.57 10.05
CA ARG A 74 -1.19 -4.85 10.59
C ARG A 74 -0.99 -5.91 9.51
N LYS A 75 -1.87 -5.94 8.50
CA LYS A 75 -1.76 -6.90 7.40
C LYS A 75 -0.51 -6.65 6.56
N LEU A 76 -0.20 -5.39 6.27
CA LEU A 76 1.04 -5.03 5.55
C LEU A 76 2.28 -5.32 6.41
N GLU A 77 2.27 -4.92 7.68
CA GLU A 77 3.38 -5.15 8.61
C GLU A 77 3.70 -6.65 8.72
N SER A 78 2.68 -7.48 8.95
CA SER A 78 2.84 -8.93 9.04
C SER A 78 3.45 -9.52 7.76
N TRP A 79 3.05 -9.01 6.60
CA TRP A 79 3.56 -9.48 5.32
C TRP A 79 5.01 -9.06 5.08
N ILE A 80 5.40 -7.82 5.39
CA ILE A 80 6.80 -7.37 5.30
C ILE A 80 7.68 -8.21 6.22
N SER A 81 7.26 -8.43 7.47
CA SER A 81 7.99 -9.27 8.42
C SER A 81 8.16 -10.71 7.91
N ALA A 82 7.10 -11.31 7.37
CA ALA A 82 7.13 -12.67 6.83
C ALA A 82 8.03 -12.82 5.59
N ASN A 83 8.28 -11.73 4.86
CA ASN A 83 9.09 -11.71 3.64
C ASN A 83 10.39 -10.92 3.80
N SER A 84 10.85 -10.72 5.04
CA SER A 84 12.00 -9.87 5.39
C SER A 84 13.30 -10.24 4.66
N ASN A 85 13.51 -11.53 4.35
CA ASN A 85 14.66 -11.97 3.57
C ASN A 85 14.57 -11.48 2.11
N SER A 86 13.43 -11.72 1.44
CA SER A 86 13.22 -11.39 0.03
C SER A 86 13.00 -9.90 -0.22
N LEU A 87 12.52 -9.17 0.79
CA LEU A 87 12.26 -7.73 0.74
C LEU A 87 13.26 -6.93 1.59
N SER A 88 14.39 -7.53 1.95
CA SER A 88 15.40 -6.93 2.82
C SER A 88 15.84 -5.55 2.35
N SER A 89 15.94 -5.33 1.04
CA SER A 89 16.36 -4.06 0.45
C SER A 89 15.36 -2.91 0.58
N ILE A 90 14.12 -3.17 1.00
CA ILE A 90 13.06 -2.16 1.14
C ILE A 90 12.33 -2.20 2.48
N SER A 91 12.68 -3.17 3.35
CA SER A 91 11.92 -3.44 4.58
C SER A 91 11.95 -2.27 5.55
N SER A 92 13.09 -1.59 5.71
CA SER A 92 13.23 -0.41 6.56
C SER A 92 12.35 0.75 6.12
N GLU A 93 12.32 1.03 4.82
CA GLU A 93 11.54 2.11 4.23
C GLU A 93 10.05 1.84 4.40
N VAL A 94 9.61 0.60 4.12
CA VAL A 94 8.20 0.23 4.31
C VAL A 94 7.79 0.29 5.78
N GLN A 95 8.67 -0.11 6.71
CA GLN A 95 8.43 0.05 8.16
C GLN A 95 8.29 1.53 8.55
N SER A 96 9.09 2.42 7.97
CA SER A 96 8.94 3.87 8.19
C SER A 96 7.58 4.38 7.69
N TYR A 97 7.13 3.93 6.51
CA TYR A 97 5.81 4.29 6.00
C TYR A 97 4.69 3.79 6.92
N ILE A 98 4.79 2.55 7.41
CA ILE A 98 3.83 1.97 8.37
C ILE A 98 3.75 2.80 9.65
N ALA A 99 4.90 3.21 10.20
CA ALA A 99 4.95 4.04 11.40
C ALA A 99 4.26 5.41 11.19
N ASN A 100 4.47 6.03 10.03
CA ASN A 100 3.82 7.28 9.66
C ASN A 100 2.29 7.11 9.51
N ALA A 101 1.85 6.04 8.83
CA ALA A 101 0.42 5.77 8.66
C ALA A 101 -0.30 5.53 10.00
N ARG A 102 0.34 4.82 10.94
CA ARG A 102 -0.20 4.66 12.31
C ARG A 102 -0.34 5.99 13.04
N SER A 103 0.67 6.85 12.91
CA SER A 103 0.66 8.16 13.56
C SER A 103 -0.47 9.04 13.01
N ASN A 104 -0.68 9.03 11.68
CA ASN A 104 -1.77 9.74 11.03
C ASN A 104 -3.15 9.20 11.46
N LEU A 105 -3.31 7.87 11.52
CA LEU A 105 -4.57 7.25 11.94
C LEU A 105 -4.94 7.62 13.39
N ALA A 106 -3.96 7.68 14.30
CA ALA A 106 -4.19 8.11 15.68
C ALA A 106 -4.59 9.58 15.75
N LEU A 107 -3.95 10.45 14.96
CA LEU A 107 -4.28 11.86 14.86
C LEU A 107 -5.71 12.07 14.33
N GLU A 108 -6.12 11.33 13.30
CA GLU A 108 -7.48 11.38 12.75
C GLU A 108 -8.55 11.03 13.80
N GLN A 109 -8.31 10.01 14.62
CA GLN A 109 -9.23 9.62 15.71
C GLN A 109 -9.37 10.70 16.78
N GLN A 110 -8.27 11.38 17.12
CA GLN A 110 -8.28 12.50 18.06
C GLN A 110 -9.11 13.67 17.49
N ILE A 111 -8.82 14.09 16.26
CA ILE A 111 -9.53 15.20 15.60
C ILE A 111 -11.02 14.89 15.48
N ALA A 112 -11.40 13.67 15.10
CA ALA A 112 -12.79 13.25 15.01
C ALA A 112 -13.53 13.38 16.36
N THR A 113 -12.86 13.03 17.45
CA THR A 113 -13.40 13.15 18.81
C THR A 113 -13.58 14.61 19.21
N GLU A 114 -12.60 15.46 18.92
CA GLU A 114 -12.65 16.91 19.20
C GLU A 114 -13.79 17.58 18.44
N LEU A 115 -13.95 17.28 17.14
CA LEU A 115 -15.05 17.79 16.33
C LEU A 115 -16.42 17.33 16.85
N TYR A 116 -16.56 16.06 17.21
CA TYR A 116 -17.80 15.54 17.80
C TYR A 116 -18.17 16.30 19.08
N ASN A 117 -17.21 16.56 19.97
CA ASN A 117 -17.46 17.29 21.20
C ASN A 117 -17.82 18.76 20.93
N PHE A 118 -17.15 19.41 19.97
CA PHE A 118 -17.46 20.79 19.59
C PHE A 118 -18.90 20.95 19.10
N PHE A 119 -19.36 20.09 18.19
CA PHE A 119 -20.73 20.21 17.63
C PHE A 119 -21.84 19.79 18.59
N ASN A 120 -21.56 18.94 19.59
CA ASN A 120 -22.56 18.49 20.57
C ASN A 120 -22.53 19.25 21.90
N SER A 121 -21.66 20.26 22.03
CA SER A 121 -21.59 21.16 23.19
C SER A 121 -22.25 22.52 22.96
N SER A 122 -22.86 22.72 21.78
CA SER A 122 -23.69 23.89 21.39
C SER A 122 -25.16 23.52 21.33
#